data_AF-A0A3N5RBI1-F1
#
_entry.id   AF-A0A3N5RBI1-F1
#
_cell.length_a   1.000
_cell.length_b   1.000
_cell.length_c   1.000
_cell.angle_alpha   90.00
_cell.angle_beta   90.00
_cell.angle_gamma   90.00
#
_symmetry.space_group_name_H-M   'P 1'
#
loop_
_entity.id
_entity.type
_entity.pdbx_description
1 polymer ?
#
loop_
_entity_poly.entity_id
_entity_poly.type
_entity_poly.pdbx_seq_one_letter_code
_entity_poly.pdbx_strand_id
1 'polypeptide(L)' 'MDTTLQKIFDSIVEGDQQAVTENVQAALNDGTPPGIILNQAMIAAMREVGSRFEQGDFYVP' A
#
# COMPACT_ATOMS: atom_id res chain seq x y z
N MET A 1 -13.33 0.69 -1.37
CA MET A 1 -12.02 0.09 -1.68
C MET A 1 -12.11 -1.37 -1.31
N ASP A 2 -11.66 -2.29 -2.17
CA ASP A 2 -11.54 -3.71 -1.80
C ASP A 2 -10.74 -3.84 -0.50
N THR A 3 -11.22 -4.67 0.42
CA THR A 3 -10.64 -4.79 1.76
C THR A 3 -9.15 -5.17 1.70
N THR A 4 -8.75 -5.95 0.70
CA THR A 4 -7.35 -6.35 0.48
C THR A 4 -6.48 -5.20 -0.02
N LEU A 5 -6.99 -4.35 -0.93
CA LEU A 5 -6.26 -3.17 -1.42
C LEU A 5 -6.02 -2.15 -0.29
N GLN A 6 -7.01 -1.99 0.59
CA GLN A 6 -6.88 -1.11 1.74
C GLN A 6 -5.82 -1.62 2.73
N LYS A 7 -5.78 -2.94 2.99
CA LYS A 7 -4.71 -3.54 3.80
C LYS A 7 -3.32 -3.33 3.20
N ILE A 8 -3.17 -3.46 1.88
CA ILE A 8 -1.89 -3.19 1.20
C ILE A 8 -1.51 -1.72 1.37
N PHE A 9 -2.47 -0.81 1.22
CA PHE A 9 -2.25 0.62 1.43
C PHE A 9 -1.76 0.92 2.85
N ASP A 10 -2.50 0.45 3.86
CA ASP A 10 -2.17 0.69 5.27
C ASP A 10 -0.80 0.09 5.61
N SER A 11 -0.51 -1.12 5.14
CA SER A 11 0.80 -1.77 5.35
C SER A 11 1.96 -0.98 4.75
N ILE A 12 1.76 -0.30 3.61
CA ILE A 12 2.79 0.57 3.01
C ILE A 12 2.96 1.85 3.83
N VAL A 13 1.86 2.45 4.29
CA VAL A 13 1.90 3.67 5.12
C VAL A 13 2.56 3.40 6.47
N GLU A 14 2.34 2.22 7.05
CA GLU A 14 2.95 1.78 8.31
C GLU A 14 4.38 1.26 8.13
N GLY A 15 4.82 0.99 6.91
CA GLY A 15 6.15 0.45 6.61
C GLY A 15 6.30 -1.06 6.85
N ASP A 16 5.19 -1.81 6.95
CA ASP A 16 5.20 -3.26 7.13
C ASP A 16 5.36 -3.99 5.79
N GLN A 17 6.61 -4.22 5.41
CA GLN A 17 6.95 -4.88 4.15
C GLN A 17 6.47 -6.34 4.07
N GLN A 18 6.35 -7.03 5.20
CA GLN A 18 5.89 -8.42 5.24
C GLN A 18 4.38 -8.47 4.96
N ALA A 19 3.60 -7.65 5.65
CA ALA A 19 2.16 -7.55 5.44
C ALA A 19 1.82 -7.11 4.01
N VAL A 20 2.59 -6.21 3.40
CA VAL A 20 2.42 -5.84 1.99
C VAL A 20 2.53 -7.07 1.09
N THR A 21 3.59 -7.86 1.27
CA THR A 21 3.85 -9.01 0.39
C THR A 21 2.76 -10.06 0.51
N GLU A 22 2.30 -10.36 1.73
CA GLU A 22 1.22 -11.30 2.00
C GLU A 22 -0.11 -10.83 1.39
N ASN A 23 -0.48 -9.56 1.59
CA ASN A 23 -1.74 -9.03 1.08
C ASN A 23 -1.73 -8.87 -0.46
N VAL A 24 -0.60 -8.50 -1.07
CA VAL A 24 -0.45 -8.45 -2.53
C VAL A 24 -0.62 -9.85 -3.12
N GLN A 25 0.01 -10.87 -2.52
CA GLN A 25 -0.15 -12.24 -2.99
C GLN A 25 -1.60 -12.73 -2.83
N ALA A 26 -2.28 -12.38 -1.72
CA ALA A 26 -3.68 -12.68 -1.52
C ALA A 26 -4.57 -12.01 -2.58
N ALA A 27 -4.33 -10.73 -2.90
CA ALA A 27 -5.08 -10.01 -3.93
C ALA A 27 -4.89 -10.63 -5.33
N LEU A 28 -3.67 -11.07 -5.65
CA LEU A 28 -3.39 -11.79 -6.90
C LEU A 28 -4.10 -13.14 -6.96
N ASN A 29 -4.15 -13.87 -5.84
CA ASN A 29 -4.85 -15.15 -5.74
C ASN A 29 -6.38 -15.00 -5.88
N ASP A 30 -6.93 -13.87 -5.41
CA ASP A 30 -8.34 -13.49 -5.59
C ASP A 30 -8.67 -13.05 -7.04
N GLY A 31 -7.67 -13.04 -7.94
CA GLY A 31 -7.85 -12.63 -9.33
C GLY A 31 -7.85 -11.12 -9.52
N THR A 32 -7.41 -10.35 -8.52
CA THR A 32 -7.30 -8.89 -8.65
C THR A 32 -6.20 -8.57 -9.67
N PRO A 33 -6.49 -7.72 -10.67
CA PRO A 33 -5.47 -7.33 -11.64
C PRO A 33 -4.29 -6.63 -10.97
N PRO A 34 -3.03 -7.00 -11.30
CA PRO A 34 -1.84 -6.36 -10.73
C PRO A 34 -1.82 -4.84 -10.92
N GLY A 35 -2.34 -4.38 -12.06
CA GLY A 35 -2.44 -2.96 -12.37
C GLY A 35 -3.36 -2.19 -11.41
N ILE A 36 -4.41 -2.84 -10.88
CA ILE A 36 -5.28 -2.25 -9.87
C ILE A 36 -4.56 -2.18 -8.52
N ILE A 37 -3.89 -3.26 -8.13
CA ILE A 37 -3.10 -3.31 -6.88
C ILE A 37 -2.05 -2.19 -6.86
N LEU A 38 -1.31 -2.05 -7.96
CA LEU A 38 -0.26 -1.03 -8.09
C LEU A 38 -0.83 0.39 -8.02
N ASN A 39 -1.86 0.70 -8.83
CA ASN A 39 -2.36 2.07 -8.94
C ASN A 39 -3.22 2.49 -7.75
N GLN A 40 -4.06 1.60 -7.23
CA GLN A 40 -5.04 1.94 -6.19
C GLN A 40 -4.52 1.73 -4.78
N ALA A 41 -3.57 0.81 -4.55
CA ALA A 41 -2.97 0.61 -3.24
C ALA A 41 -1.56 1.19 -3.17
N MET A 42 -0.61 0.68 -3.96
CA MET A 42 0.81 1.01 -3.76
C MET A 42 1.16 2.46 -4.10
N ILE A 43 0.72 2.97 -5.25
CA ILE A 43 0.97 4.36 -5.67
C ILE A 43 0.20 5.34 -4.78
N ALA A 44 -1.04 5.00 -4.41
CA ALA A 44 -1.84 5.81 -3.50
C ALA A 44 -1.16 5.92 -2.13
N ALA A 45 -0.65 4.81 -1.59
CA ALA A 45 0.05 4.79 -0.31
C ALA A 45 1.34 5.61 -0.35
N MET A 46 2.13 5.50 -1.42
CA MET A 46 3.33 6.33 -1.58
C MET A 46 3.02 7.83 -1.68
N ARG A 47 1.88 8.23 -2.26
CA ARG A 47 1.45 9.64 -2.22
C ARG A 47 1.11 10.09 -0.79
N GLU A 48 0.44 9.26 -0.02
CA GLU A 48 0.11 9.55 1.38
C GLU A 48 1.39 9.68 2.22
N VAL A 49 2.32 8.72 2.09
CA VAL A 49 3.63 8.77 2.75
C VAL A 49 4.40 10.04 2.34
N GLY A 50 4.42 10.39 1.06
CA GLY A 50 5.03 11.62 0.57
C GLY A 50 4.39 12.88 1.16
N SER A 51 3.06 12.93 1.23
CA SER A 51 2.34 14.05 1.84
C SER A 51 2.62 14.17 3.34
N ARG A 52 2.73 13.06 4.06
CA ARG A 52 3.12 13.03 5.48
C ARG A 52 4.58 13.41 5.69
N PHE A 53 5.46 13.02 4.77
CA PHE A 53 6.86 13.43 4.76
C PHE A 53 6.99 14.95 4.55
N GLU A 54 6.25 15.53 3.60
CA GLU A 54 6.20 16.99 3.38
C GLU A 54 5.65 17.76 4.58
N GLN A 55 4.73 17.16 5.34
CA GLN A 55 4.16 17.74 6.57
C GLN A 55 5.06 17.58 7.79
N GLY A 56 6.17 16.83 7.68
CA GLY A 56 7.12 16.59 8.77
C GLY A 56 6.72 15.47 9.75
N ASP A 57 5.67 14.69 9.43
CA ASP A 57 5.18 13.59 10.27
C ASP A 57 5.92 12.25 10.00
N PHE A 58 6.59 12.13 8.84
CA PHE A 58 7.37 10.94 8.47
C PHE A 58 8.82 11.30 8.16
N TYR A 59 9.74 10.40 8.54
CA TYR A 59 11.15 10.47 8.18
C TYR A 59 11.50 9.21 7.38
N VAL A 60 12.17 9.37 6.23
CA VAL A 60 12.79 8.24 5.54
C VAL A 60 13.99 7.80 6.39
N PRO A 61 14.04 6.55 6.89
CA PRO A 61 15.20 6.06 7.62
C PRO A 61 16.46 5.96 6.75
#